data_AF-A0A534XUH3-F1
#
_entry.id   AF-A0A534XUH3-F1
#
_cell.length_a   1.000
_cell.length_b   1.000
_cell.length_c   1.000
_cell.angle_alpha   90.00
_cell.angle_beta   90.00
_cell.angle_gamma   90.00
#
_symmetry.space_group_name_H-M   'P 1'
#
loop_
_entity.id
_entity.type
_entity.pdbx_description
1 polymer ?
#
loop_
_entity_poly.entity_id
_entity_poly.type
_entity_poly.pdbx_seq_one_letter_code
_entity_poly.pdbx_strand_id
1 'polypeptide(L)'
;HTVNGCVMFLLAASLPLFLPVPTWTRVVVWTAVPVVFGLVLVMLRLARDPKAHPGASKFQRSLNRLRGGLVGLRRPRSVFGAFSAAILAWTLEIATTASALAAFHLPHSAAAAMAILFGVNLALAIPAPPANLGNFEFGAGFALVALGGDKNAAAAFALGFHALQIVPVLIIGGASLLGFRGRQIAAAAHVAAHPSEVEQAGEDAEAAVAEQAARGSLGRAQPSPGE
;
A
#
# COMPACT_ATOMS: atom_id res chain seq x y z
N HIS A 1 -8.82 -2.46 -2.93
CA HIS A 1 -9.21 -2.82 -4.32
C HIS A 1 -9.63 -1.61 -5.18
N THR A 2 -10.44 -0.66 -4.68
CA THR A 2 -10.86 0.54 -5.45
C THR A 2 -9.72 1.50 -5.82
N VAL A 3 -8.76 1.73 -4.91
CA VAL A 3 -7.59 2.58 -5.17
C VAL A 3 -6.72 2.02 -6.30
N ASN A 4 -6.54 0.69 -6.35
CA ASN A 4 -5.72 0.04 -7.38
C ASN A 4 -6.35 0.18 -8.77
N GLY A 5 -7.67 0.02 -8.86
CA GLY A 5 -8.42 0.23 -10.11
C GLY A 5 -8.35 1.68 -10.59
N CYS A 6 -8.48 2.66 -9.70
CA CYS A 6 -8.32 4.07 -10.06
C CYS A 6 -6.91 4.38 -10.56
N VAL A 7 -5.88 3.83 -9.92
CA VAL A 7 -4.50 4.08 -10.33
C VAL A 7 -4.16 3.34 -11.62
N MET A 8 -4.66 2.14 -11.86
CA MET A 8 -4.55 1.46 -13.17
C MET A 8 -5.17 2.28 -14.30
N PHE A 9 -6.37 2.84 -14.08
CA PHE A 9 -7.00 3.74 -15.06
C PHE A 9 -6.19 5.01 -15.30
N LEU A 10 -5.58 5.56 -14.25
CA LEU A 10 -4.70 6.72 -14.36
C LEU A 10 -3.38 6.41 -15.06
N LEU A 11 -2.86 5.21 -14.88
CA LEU A 11 -1.65 4.76 -15.53
C LEU A 11 -1.86 4.47 -17.01
N ALA A 12 -2.96 3.77 -17.33
CA ALA A 12 -3.45 3.58 -18.69
C ALA A 12 -3.69 4.93 -19.38
N ALA A 13 -4.18 5.91 -18.63
CA ALA A 13 -4.32 7.29 -19.09
C ALA A 13 -2.99 8.03 -19.21
N SER A 14 -1.85 7.54 -18.68
CA SER A 14 -0.55 8.26 -18.65
C SER A 14 0.48 7.80 -19.72
N LEU A 15 0.30 6.59 -20.27
CA LEU A 15 0.85 6.14 -21.58
C LEU A 15 1.07 7.24 -22.64
N PRO A 16 0.14 8.19 -22.80
CA PRO A 16 0.10 9.08 -23.95
C PRO A 16 1.02 10.31 -23.88
N LEU A 17 1.71 10.52 -22.76
CA LEU A 17 2.58 11.68 -22.59
C LEU A 17 3.99 11.47 -23.14
N PHE A 18 4.43 10.21 -23.26
CA PHE A 18 5.83 9.86 -23.52
C PHE A 18 6.07 9.17 -24.86
N LEU A 19 5.01 8.90 -25.62
CA LEU A 19 5.04 8.35 -26.99
C LEU A 19 4.47 9.39 -27.99
N PRO A 20 4.83 9.35 -29.28
CA PRO A 20 4.03 9.94 -30.37
C PRO A 20 2.74 9.14 -30.54
N VAL A 21 1.91 9.19 -29.51
CA VAL A 21 0.54 8.71 -29.52
C VAL A 21 -0.37 9.71 -30.25
N PRO A 22 -1.46 9.22 -30.86
CA PRO A 22 -2.51 10.08 -31.39
C PRO A 22 -2.96 11.15 -30.39
N THR A 23 -3.28 12.36 -30.86
CA THR A 23 -3.66 13.52 -30.01
C THR A 23 -4.79 13.23 -29.03
N TRP A 24 -5.72 12.32 -29.38
CA TRP A 24 -6.82 11.92 -28.49
C TRP A 24 -6.33 11.31 -27.18
N THR A 25 -5.20 10.60 -27.20
CA THR A 25 -4.65 9.90 -26.04
C THR A 25 -4.01 10.93 -25.08
N ARG A 26 -3.37 11.98 -25.60
CA ARG A 26 -2.81 13.10 -24.82
C ARG A 26 -3.91 13.90 -24.10
N VAL A 27 -5.06 14.08 -24.77
CA VAL A 27 -6.26 14.71 -24.19
C VAL A 27 -6.80 13.89 -23.02
N VAL A 28 -6.79 12.56 -23.09
CA VAL A 28 -7.25 11.69 -21.99
C VAL A 28 -6.38 11.83 -20.74
N VAL A 29 -5.05 11.94 -20.86
CA VAL A 29 -4.16 12.14 -19.69
C VAL A 29 -4.41 13.48 -19.02
N TRP A 30 -4.40 14.54 -19.83
CA TRP A 30 -4.50 15.91 -19.34
C TRP A 30 -5.91 16.24 -18.84
N THR A 31 -6.93 15.46 -19.22
CA THR A 31 -8.27 15.51 -18.63
C THR A 31 -8.40 14.64 -17.37
N ALA A 32 -7.66 13.53 -17.25
CA ALA A 32 -7.64 12.70 -16.05
C ALA A 32 -7.01 13.42 -14.84
N VAL A 33 -5.99 14.25 -15.06
CA VAL A 33 -5.33 15.07 -14.02
C VAL A 33 -6.32 15.99 -13.26
N PRO A 34 -7.13 16.85 -13.92
CA PRO A 34 -8.12 17.68 -13.25
C PRO A 34 -9.30 16.87 -12.70
N VAL A 35 -9.66 15.74 -13.30
CA VAL A 35 -10.70 14.84 -12.76
C VAL A 35 -10.26 14.24 -11.43
N VAL A 36 -9.02 13.77 -11.32
CA VAL A 36 -8.47 13.25 -10.05
C VAL A 36 -8.27 14.35 -9.04
N PHE A 37 -7.74 15.50 -9.47
CA PHE A 37 -7.61 16.66 -8.60
C PHE A 37 -8.97 17.12 -8.07
N GLY A 38 -10.00 17.13 -8.92
CA GLY A 38 -11.39 17.39 -8.57
C GLY A 38 -11.98 16.34 -7.62
N LEU A 39 -11.74 15.05 -7.88
CA LEU A 39 -12.19 13.96 -7.02
C LEU A 39 -11.57 14.07 -5.62
N VAL A 40 -10.26 14.38 -5.56
CA VAL A 40 -9.53 14.63 -4.31
C VAL A 40 -10.10 15.86 -3.59
N LEU A 41 -10.36 16.96 -4.30
CA LEU A 41 -10.99 18.15 -3.72
C LEU A 41 -12.39 17.87 -3.17
N VAL A 42 -13.22 17.13 -3.91
CA VAL A 42 -14.56 16.70 -3.48
C VAL A 42 -14.46 15.79 -2.25
N MET A 43 -13.52 14.83 -2.23
CA MET A 43 -13.30 13.97 -1.07
C MET A 43 -12.84 14.75 0.16
N LEU A 44 -11.98 15.77 -0.01
CA LEU A 44 -11.56 16.67 1.05
C LEU A 44 -12.70 17.57 1.55
N ARG A 45 -13.67 17.91 0.69
CA ARG A 45 -14.88 18.66 1.07
C ARG A 45 -15.86 17.79 1.85
N LEU A 46 -16.15 16.57 1.40
CA LEU A 46 -17.02 15.64 2.13
C LEU A 46 -16.42 15.20 3.49
N ALA A 47 -15.10 15.15 3.60
CA ALA A 47 -14.42 14.84 4.87
C ALA A 47 -14.47 16.00 5.90
N ARG A 48 -14.91 17.20 5.50
CA ARG A 48 -15.02 18.38 6.37
C ARG A 48 -16.37 18.52 7.07
N ASP A 49 -17.45 17.90 6.59
CA ASP A 49 -18.80 18.05 7.18
C ASP A 49 -19.15 16.92 8.16
N PRO A 50 -19.26 17.20 9.48
CA PRO A 50 -19.55 16.21 10.49
C PRO A 50 -21.02 16.29 10.93
N LYS A 51 -21.88 15.42 10.39
CA LYS A 51 -23.15 15.11 11.05
C LYS A 51 -23.28 13.60 11.21
N ALA A 52 -23.11 13.13 12.43
CA ALA A 52 -23.31 11.76 12.84
C ALA A 52 -24.69 11.65 13.51
N HIS A 53 -25.59 10.84 12.94
CA HIS A 53 -26.84 10.46 13.59
C HIS A 53 -26.66 9.17 14.40
N PRO A 54 -27.16 9.07 15.64
CA PRO A 54 -27.04 7.87 16.46
C PRO A 54 -28.07 6.79 16.03
N GLY A 55 -27.61 5.60 15.61
CA GLY A 55 -28.49 4.45 15.31
C GLY A 55 -27.92 3.39 14.35
N ALA A 56 -26.73 2.83 14.62
CA ALA A 56 -25.89 2.19 13.59
C ALA A 56 -26.18 0.73 13.19
N SER A 57 -26.79 0.51 12.03
CA SER A 57 -26.85 -0.78 11.32
C SER A 57 -25.47 -1.25 10.78
N LYS A 58 -25.34 -2.51 10.29
CA LYS A 58 -24.09 -3.07 9.70
C LYS A 58 -23.43 -2.13 8.68
N PHE A 59 -24.23 -1.34 7.96
CA PHE A 59 -23.81 -0.30 7.03
C PHE A 59 -23.00 0.83 7.71
N GLN A 60 -23.42 1.31 8.88
CA GLN A 60 -22.69 2.32 9.64
C GLN A 60 -21.37 1.79 10.23
N ARG A 61 -21.24 0.48 10.44
CA ARG A 61 -19.97 -0.15 10.85
C ARG A 61 -18.93 -0.14 9.72
N SER A 62 -19.35 -0.46 8.48
CA SER A 62 -18.52 -0.28 7.28
C SER A 62 -18.22 1.20 7.04
N LEU A 63 -19.19 2.09 7.28
CA LEU A 63 -18.99 3.54 7.18
C LEU A 63 -18.02 4.07 8.23
N ASN A 64 -18.01 3.52 9.45
CA ASN A 64 -17.06 3.88 10.50
C ASN A 64 -15.65 3.34 10.23
N ARG A 65 -15.51 2.16 9.61
CA ARG A 65 -14.20 1.66 9.13
C ARG A 65 -13.66 2.50 7.98
N LEU A 66 -14.51 2.87 7.02
CA LEU A 66 -14.17 3.83 5.97
C LEU A 66 -13.80 5.19 6.56
N ARG A 67 -14.56 5.69 7.54
CA ARG A 67 -14.26 6.93 8.28
C ARG A 67 -12.93 6.84 9.03
N GLY A 68 -12.60 5.71 9.65
CA GLY A 68 -11.30 5.46 10.28
C GLY A 68 -10.15 5.50 9.28
N GLY A 69 -10.33 4.94 8.07
CA GLY A 69 -9.38 5.10 6.96
C GLY A 69 -9.28 6.55 6.45
N LEU A 70 -10.40 7.29 6.47
CA LEU A 70 -10.48 8.72 6.13
C LEU A 70 -9.88 9.64 7.19
N VAL A 71 -9.67 9.19 8.45
CA VAL A 71 -8.95 9.98 9.45
C VAL A 71 -7.49 10.23 9.00
N GLY A 72 -6.86 9.27 8.31
CA GLY A 72 -5.55 9.45 7.68
C GLY A 72 -5.56 10.47 6.53
N LEU A 73 -6.70 10.65 5.86
CA LEU A 73 -6.90 11.66 4.81
C LEU A 73 -7.12 13.08 5.34
N ARG A 74 -7.30 13.26 6.66
CA ARG A 74 -7.43 14.59 7.28
C ARG A 74 -6.15 15.42 7.22
N ARG A 75 -4.99 14.80 6.97
CA ARG A 75 -3.72 15.49 6.74
C ARG A 75 -3.45 15.56 5.22
N PRO A 76 -3.70 16.70 4.56
CA PRO A 76 -3.54 16.82 3.11
C PRO A 76 -2.11 16.48 2.63
N ARG A 77 -1.10 16.70 3.48
CA ARG A 77 0.30 16.29 3.23
C ARG A 77 0.46 14.76 3.12
N SER A 78 -0.23 13.98 3.95
CA SER A 78 -0.18 12.52 3.91
C SER A 78 -0.89 11.96 2.68
N VAL A 79 -1.98 12.61 2.24
CA VAL A 79 -2.70 12.25 1.01
C VAL A 79 -1.83 12.49 -0.21
N PHE A 80 -1.20 13.67 -0.30
CA PHE A 80 -0.28 13.99 -1.39
C PHE A 80 0.95 13.06 -1.41
N GLY A 81 1.50 12.73 -0.24
CA GLY A 81 2.59 11.78 -0.11
C GLY A 81 2.21 10.38 -0.60
N ALA A 82 1.06 9.86 -0.17
CA ALA A 82 0.57 8.55 -0.62
C ALA A 82 0.28 8.52 -2.13
N PHE A 83 -0.29 9.60 -2.68
CA PHE A 83 -0.55 9.73 -4.11
C PHE A 83 0.75 9.76 -4.92
N SER A 84 1.73 10.55 -4.50
CA SER A 84 3.03 10.64 -5.16
C SER A 84 3.78 9.31 -5.09
N ALA A 85 3.75 8.64 -3.94
CA ALA A 85 4.32 7.31 -3.78
C ALA A 85 3.65 6.28 -4.70
N ALA A 86 2.33 6.35 -4.88
CA ALA A 86 1.61 5.48 -5.80
C ALA A 86 2.05 5.72 -7.26
N ILE A 87 2.08 6.98 -7.72
CA ILE A 87 2.56 7.31 -9.08
C ILE A 87 3.98 6.78 -9.29
N LEU A 88 4.87 7.01 -8.32
CA LEU A 88 6.26 6.56 -8.40
C LEU A 88 6.35 5.03 -8.47
N ALA A 89 5.62 4.33 -7.61
CA ALA A 89 5.60 2.87 -7.59
C ALA A 89 5.18 2.30 -8.95
N TRP A 90 4.11 2.82 -9.54
CA TRP A 90 3.66 2.35 -10.84
C TRP A 90 4.56 2.75 -12.00
N THR A 91 5.21 3.92 -11.92
CA THR A 91 6.22 4.31 -12.92
C THR A 91 7.40 3.35 -12.88
N LEU A 92 7.86 2.97 -11.67
CA LEU A 92 8.88 1.94 -11.48
C LEU A 92 8.42 0.59 -11.98
N GLU A 93 7.15 0.23 -11.78
CA GLU A 93 6.57 -1.03 -12.26
C GLU A 93 6.61 -1.12 -13.79
N ILE A 94 6.19 -0.06 -14.49
CA ILE A 94 6.30 0.03 -15.96
C ILE A 94 7.76 -0.10 -16.40
N ALA A 95 8.66 0.67 -15.76
CA ALA A 95 10.08 0.65 -16.10
C ALA A 95 10.69 -0.75 -15.91
N THR A 96 10.37 -1.41 -14.80
CA THR A 96 10.83 -2.77 -14.48
C THR A 96 10.30 -3.78 -15.49
N THR A 97 9.03 -3.66 -15.87
CA THR A 97 8.42 -4.52 -16.89
C THR A 97 9.08 -4.32 -18.25
N ALA A 98 9.36 -3.06 -18.65
CA ALA A 98 10.07 -2.76 -19.88
C ALA A 98 11.51 -3.29 -19.85
N SER A 99 12.22 -3.14 -18.74
CA SER A 99 13.56 -3.72 -18.55
C SER A 99 13.55 -5.24 -18.61
N ALA A 100 12.53 -5.89 -18.03
CA ALA A 100 12.36 -7.34 -18.13
C ALA A 100 12.11 -7.76 -19.59
N LEU A 101 11.22 -7.07 -20.31
CA LEU A 101 11.02 -7.33 -21.75
C LEU A 101 12.32 -7.18 -22.54
N ALA A 102 13.11 -6.15 -22.25
CA ALA A 102 14.42 -5.95 -22.88
C ALA A 102 15.40 -7.08 -22.56
N ALA A 103 15.46 -7.55 -21.32
CA ALA A 103 16.32 -8.67 -20.91
C ALA A 103 15.98 -9.98 -21.63
N PHE A 104 14.69 -10.19 -21.95
CA PHE A 104 14.22 -11.33 -22.74
C PHE A 104 14.26 -11.08 -24.26
N HIS A 105 14.85 -9.98 -24.72
CA HIS A 105 14.95 -9.60 -26.14
C HIS A 105 13.57 -9.47 -26.83
N LEU A 106 12.56 -9.05 -26.07
CA LEU A 106 11.19 -8.83 -26.53
C LEU A 106 10.91 -7.34 -26.80
N PRO A 107 9.81 -6.99 -27.51
CA PRO A 107 9.39 -5.61 -27.68
C PRO A 107 9.17 -4.91 -26.33
N HIS A 108 10.02 -3.95 -25.99
CA HIS A 108 10.13 -3.35 -24.65
C HIS A 108 9.69 -1.88 -24.62
N SER A 109 8.77 -1.50 -25.51
CA SER A 109 8.15 -0.18 -25.45
C SER A 109 7.33 -0.03 -24.16
N ALA A 110 7.16 1.21 -23.68
CA ALA A 110 6.28 1.48 -22.54
C ALA A 110 4.87 0.91 -22.78
N ALA A 111 4.37 1.00 -24.03
CA ALA A 111 3.07 0.45 -24.40
C ALA A 111 2.99 -1.08 -24.23
N ALA A 112 4.04 -1.79 -24.65
CA ALA A 112 4.12 -3.23 -24.43
C ALA A 112 4.12 -3.55 -22.93
N ALA A 113 4.96 -2.86 -22.14
CA ALA A 113 5.01 -3.04 -20.69
C ALA A 113 3.64 -2.82 -20.02
N MET A 114 2.91 -1.78 -20.41
CA MET A 114 1.58 -1.52 -19.84
C MET A 114 0.50 -2.50 -20.30
N ALA A 115 0.58 -3.02 -21.52
CA ALA A 115 -0.30 -4.10 -21.98
C ALA A 115 -0.06 -5.39 -21.17
N ILE A 116 1.21 -5.73 -20.90
CA ILE A 116 1.56 -6.84 -20.00
C ILE A 116 0.97 -6.62 -18.61
N LEU A 117 1.22 -5.46 -18.00
CA LEU A 117 0.69 -5.14 -16.67
C LEU A 117 -0.84 -5.14 -16.63
N PHE A 118 -1.50 -4.69 -17.69
CA PHE A 118 -2.96 -4.78 -17.79
C PHE A 118 -3.43 -6.23 -17.80
N GLY A 119 -2.83 -7.10 -18.63
CA GLY A 119 -3.15 -8.52 -18.67
C GLY A 119 -2.94 -9.22 -17.33
N VAL A 120 -1.81 -8.95 -16.66
CA VAL A 120 -1.51 -9.43 -15.31
C VAL A 120 -2.60 -8.98 -14.34
N ASN A 121 -2.88 -7.69 -14.25
CA ASN A 121 -3.86 -7.18 -13.29
C ASN A 121 -5.28 -7.70 -13.55
N LEU A 122 -5.64 -7.95 -14.81
CA LEU A 122 -6.92 -8.59 -15.14
C LEU A 122 -6.96 -10.03 -14.62
N ALA A 123 -5.89 -10.80 -14.81
CA ALA A 123 -5.80 -12.15 -14.29
C ALA A 123 -5.76 -12.19 -12.75
N LEU A 124 -5.14 -11.20 -12.11
CA LEU A 124 -5.13 -11.04 -10.65
C LEU A 124 -6.49 -10.66 -10.05
N ALA A 125 -7.45 -10.22 -10.87
CA ALA A 125 -8.82 -10.01 -10.40
C ALA A 125 -9.54 -11.34 -10.10
N ILE A 126 -9.04 -12.44 -10.66
CA ILE A 126 -9.54 -13.79 -10.39
C ILE A 126 -8.98 -14.26 -9.04
N PRO A 127 -9.80 -14.88 -8.15
CA PRO A 127 -9.32 -15.48 -6.92
C PRO A 127 -8.14 -16.41 -7.19
N ALA A 128 -7.03 -16.19 -6.51
CA ALA A 128 -5.75 -16.80 -6.85
C ALA A 128 -5.19 -17.68 -5.73
N PRO A 129 -4.40 -18.72 -6.06
CA PRO A 129 -3.61 -19.48 -5.10
C PRO A 129 -2.50 -18.61 -4.47
N PRO A 130 -1.80 -19.11 -3.43
CA PRO A 130 -0.69 -18.40 -2.80
C PRO A 130 0.33 -17.92 -3.83
N ALA A 131 0.80 -16.68 -3.65
CA ALA A 131 1.71 -15.99 -4.58
C ALA A 131 1.18 -15.80 -6.02
N ASN A 132 -0.12 -15.98 -6.28
CA ASN A 132 -0.73 -15.82 -7.61
C ASN A 132 -0.11 -16.68 -8.72
N LEU A 133 0.47 -17.83 -8.34
CA LEU A 133 1.01 -18.79 -9.29
C LEU A 133 -0.09 -19.24 -10.27
N GLY A 134 0.22 -19.19 -11.55
CA GLY A 134 -0.70 -19.47 -12.64
C GLY A 134 -1.43 -18.21 -13.15
N ASN A 135 -2.00 -17.39 -12.26
CA ASN A 135 -2.75 -16.20 -12.68
C ASN A 135 -1.81 -15.14 -13.28
N PHE A 136 -0.66 -14.92 -12.64
CA PHE A 136 0.32 -13.97 -13.15
C PHE A 136 0.86 -14.41 -14.52
N GLU A 137 1.25 -15.67 -14.63
CA GLU A 137 1.80 -16.24 -15.86
C GLU A 137 0.78 -16.23 -16.99
N PHE A 138 -0.47 -16.54 -16.67
CA PHE A 138 -1.58 -16.45 -17.62
C PHE A 138 -1.75 -15.02 -18.12
N GLY A 139 -1.82 -14.03 -17.23
CA GLY A 139 -2.02 -12.62 -17.61
C GLY A 139 -0.87 -12.05 -18.43
N ALA A 140 0.38 -12.25 -17.98
CA ALA A 140 1.57 -11.77 -18.68
C ALA A 140 1.79 -12.48 -20.02
N GLY A 141 1.70 -13.82 -20.02
CA GLY A 141 1.89 -14.64 -21.22
C GLY A 141 0.81 -14.36 -22.26
N PHE A 142 -0.46 -14.28 -21.86
CA PHE A 142 -1.56 -13.94 -22.76
C PHE A 142 -1.38 -12.56 -23.39
N ALA A 143 -1.05 -11.54 -22.60
CA ALA A 143 -0.83 -10.19 -23.12
C ALA A 143 0.33 -10.14 -24.12
N LEU A 144 1.42 -10.86 -23.86
CA LEU A 144 2.56 -10.89 -24.77
C LEU A 144 2.27 -11.62 -26.08
N VAL A 145 1.54 -12.74 -26.03
CA VAL A 145 1.07 -13.45 -27.23
C VAL A 145 0.08 -12.58 -28.02
N ALA A 146 -0.80 -11.83 -27.34
CA ALA A 146 -1.72 -10.91 -27.97
C ALA A 146 -1.02 -9.73 -28.69
N LEU A 147 0.18 -9.36 -28.24
CA LEU A 147 1.06 -8.40 -28.93
C LEU A 147 1.82 -9.03 -30.11
N GLY A 148 1.57 -10.30 -30.45
CA GLY A 148 2.23 -11.02 -31.53
C GLY A 148 3.51 -11.76 -31.12
N GLY A 149 3.79 -11.88 -29.82
CA GLY A 149 4.95 -12.62 -29.31
C GLY A 149 4.82 -14.14 -29.49
N ASP A 150 5.96 -14.81 -29.63
CA ASP A 150 6.03 -16.27 -29.65
C ASP A 150 5.57 -16.87 -28.30
N LYS A 151 4.87 -18.01 -28.34
CA LYS A 151 4.30 -18.65 -27.14
C LYS A 151 5.37 -19.14 -26.16
N ASN A 152 6.46 -19.70 -26.67
CA ASN A 152 7.53 -20.22 -25.81
C ASN A 152 8.29 -19.06 -25.16
N ALA A 153 8.60 -18.02 -25.94
CA ALA A 153 9.19 -16.79 -25.40
C ALA A 153 8.26 -16.11 -24.38
N ALA A 154 6.95 -16.11 -24.60
CA ALA A 154 5.98 -15.53 -23.68
C ALA A 154 5.89 -16.30 -22.37
N ALA A 155 5.90 -17.64 -22.41
CA ALA A 155 5.93 -18.47 -21.20
C ALA A 155 7.22 -18.25 -20.39
N ALA A 156 8.38 -18.22 -21.07
CA ALA A 156 9.67 -17.97 -20.43
C ALA A 156 9.72 -16.57 -19.78
N PHE A 157 9.26 -15.54 -20.50
CA PHE A 157 9.16 -14.18 -19.98
C PHE A 157 8.23 -14.11 -18.77
N ALA A 158 7.04 -14.71 -18.84
CA ALA A 158 6.06 -14.63 -17.77
C ALA A 158 6.58 -15.26 -16.47
N LEU A 159 7.24 -16.43 -16.56
CA LEU A 159 7.89 -17.10 -15.42
C LEU A 159 9.05 -16.26 -14.86
N GLY A 160 9.94 -15.76 -15.73
CA GLY A 160 11.08 -14.96 -15.31
C GLY A 160 10.67 -13.64 -14.69
N PHE A 161 9.67 -12.97 -15.25
CA PHE A 161 9.13 -11.73 -14.74
C PHE A 161 8.44 -11.93 -13.38
N HIS A 162 7.69 -13.01 -13.20
CA HIS A 162 7.09 -13.32 -11.89
C HIS A 162 8.15 -13.61 -10.83
N ALA A 163 9.19 -14.36 -11.18
CA ALA A 163 10.32 -14.61 -10.30
C ALA A 163 11.03 -13.31 -9.91
N LEU A 164 11.18 -12.37 -10.85
CA LEU A 164 11.77 -11.05 -10.60
C LEU A 164 10.98 -10.24 -9.56
N GLN A 165 9.65 -10.43 -9.50
CA GLN A 165 8.80 -9.76 -8.50
C GLN A 165 8.84 -10.46 -7.14
N ILE A 166 8.80 -11.80 -7.13
CA ILE A 166 8.70 -12.57 -5.90
C ILE A 166 10.04 -12.70 -5.18
N VAL A 167 11.13 -13.00 -5.89
CA VAL A 167 12.41 -13.38 -5.28
C VAL A 167 12.98 -12.25 -4.39
N PRO A 168 13.06 -10.98 -4.83
CA PRO A 168 13.58 -9.92 -3.97
C PRO A 168 12.75 -9.72 -2.70
N VAL A 169 11.42 -9.79 -2.83
CA VAL A 169 10.50 -9.66 -1.71
C VAL A 169 10.66 -10.81 -0.73
N LEU A 170 10.83 -12.04 -1.22
CA LEU A 170 11.10 -13.22 -0.38
C LEU A 170 12.42 -13.10 0.36
N ILE A 171 13.48 -12.65 -0.31
CA ILE A 171 14.81 -12.49 0.31
C ILE A 171 14.75 -11.43 1.41
N ILE A 172 14.24 -10.23 1.10
CA ILE A 172 14.19 -9.12 2.06
C ILE A 172 13.25 -9.43 3.21
N GLY A 173 12.05 -9.94 2.91
CA GLY A 173 11.06 -10.33 3.90
C GLY A 173 11.55 -11.46 4.80
N GLY A 174 12.17 -12.48 4.21
CA GLY A 174 12.77 -13.61 4.93
C GLY A 174 13.91 -13.18 5.84
N ALA A 175 14.85 -12.38 5.33
CA ALA A 175 15.96 -11.82 6.11
C ALA A 175 15.46 -10.96 7.28
N SER A 176 14.44 -10.13 7.02
CA SER A 176 13.81 -9.29 8.06
C SER A 176 13.17 -10.15 9.15
N LEU A 177 12.41 -11.19 8.77
CA LEU A 177 11.75 -12.09 9.72
C LEU A 177 12.75 -12.84 10.60
N LEU A 178 13.83 -13.35 10.01
CA LEU A 178 14.90 -14.03 10.75
C LEU A 178 15.58 -13.06 11.74
N GLY A 179 15.83 -11.81 11.32
CA GLY A 179 16.36 -10.77 12.19
C GLY A 179 15.43 -10.43 13.36
N PHE A 180 14.13 -10.28 13.11
CA PHE A 180 13.14 -10.02 14.17
C PHE A 180 13.04 -11.17 15.16
N ARG A 181 13.03 -12.43 14.69
CA ARG A 181 12.99 -13.61 15.57
C ARG A 181 14.24 -13.72 16.43
N GLY A 182 15.43 -13.45 15.87
CA GLY A 182 16.67 -13.43 16.63
C GLY A 182 16.65 -12.41 17.77
N ARG A 183 16.15 -11.20 17.52
CA ARG A 183 16.00 -10.15 18.55
C ARG A 183 15.00 -10.54 19.64
N GLN A 184 13.88 -11.18 19.27
CA GLN A 184 12.89 -11.63 20.24
C GLN A 184 13.42 -12.74 21.15
N ILE A 185 14.15 -13.71 20.58
CA ILE A 185 14.78 -14.79 21.35
C ILE A 185 15.85 -14.21 22.28
N ALA A 186 16.68 -13.28 21.81
CA ALA A 186 17.68 -12.62 22.63
C ALA A 186 17.05 -11.80 23.78
N ALA A 187 15.96 -11.08 23.51
CA ALA A 187 15.23 -10.33 24.53
C ALA A 187 14.59 -11.27 25.57
N ALA A 188 13.97 -12.37 25.13
CA ALA A 188 13.40 -13.37 26.03
C ALA A 188 14.49 -14.05 26.88
N ALA A 189 15.65 -14.34 26.29
CA ALA A 189 16.79 -14.90 27.02
C ALA A 189 17.37 -13.91 28.05
N HIS A 190 17.45 -12.62 27.73
CA HIS A 190 17.90 -11.59 28.67
C HIS A 190 16.97 -11.48 29.89
N VAL A 191 15.65 -11.48 29.67
CA VAL A 191 14.63 -11.46 30.73
C VAL A 191 14.70 -12.71 31.59
N ALA A 192 14.88 -13.89 30.97
CA ALA A 192 15.03 -15.14 31.71
C ALA A 192 16.33 -15.21 32.54
N ALA A 193 17.39 -14.52 32.09
CA ALA A 193 18.69 -14.49 32.78
C ALA A 193 18.74 -13.49 33.96
N HIS A 194 17.90 -12.45 33.97
CA HIS A 194 17.90 -11.39 34.99
C HIS A 194 16.49 -11.21 35.63
N PRO A 195 15.90 -12.25 36.26
CA PRO A 195 14.54 -12.19 36.77
C PRO A 195 14.36 -11.14 37.88
N SER A 196 15.38 -10.94 38.72
CA SER A 196 15.35 -9.97 39.83
C SER A 196 15.33 -8.51 39.37
N GLU A 197 15.96 -8.20 38.22
CA GLU A 197 15.94 -6.84 37.65
C GLU A 197 14.56 -6.50 37.06
N VAL A 198 13.86 -7.50 36.52
CA VAL A 198 12.51 -7.33 35.98
C VAL A 198 11.47 -7.21 37.09
N GLU A 199 11.65 -7.95 38.18
CA GLU A 199 10.81 -7.84 39.38
C GLU A 199 10.98 -6.47 40.05
N GLN A 200 12.22 -6.00 40.23
CA GLN A 200 12.51 -4.67 40.76
C GLN A 200 11.99 -3.54 39.86
N ALA A 201 12.16 -3.64 38.54
CA ALA A 201 11.61 -2.64 37.62
C ALA A 201 10.08 -2.60 37.62
N GLY A 202 9.43 -3.74 37.88
CA GLY A 202 7.98 -3.84 38.07
C GLY A 202 7.52 -3.15 39.36
N GLU A 203 8.21 -3.41 40.47
CA GLU A 203 7.96 -2.77 41.76
C GLU A 203 8.17 -1.25 41.69
N ASP A 204 9.23 -0.78 41.04
CA ASP A 204 9.53 0.64 40.84
C ASP A 204 8.45 1.34 39.99
N ALA A 205 7.95 0.67 38.95
CA ALA A 205 6.88 1.20 38.11
C ALA A 205 5.55 1.28 38.88
N GLU A 206 5.24 0.29 39.70
CA GLU A 206 4.04 0.25 40.52
C GLU A 206 4.09 1.34 41.62
N ALA A 207 5.25 1.54 42.24
CA ALA A 207 5.51 2.63 43.18
C ALA A 207 5.35 4.02 42.52
N ALA A 208 5.87 4.21 41.30
CA ALA A 208 5.74 5.48 40.58
C ALA A 208 4.27 5.79 40.20
N VAL A 209 3.50 4.77 39.82
CA VAL A 209 2.06 4.91 39.53
C VAL A 209 1.28 5.24 40.80
N ALA A 210 1.59 4.58 41.92
CA ALA A 210 0.97 4.88 43.22
C ALA A 210 1.30 6.30 43.70
N GLU A 211 2.55 6.76 43.51
CA GLU A 211 2.95 8.13 43.85
C GLU A 211 2.24 9.18 42.98
N GLN A 212 2.09 8.94 41.68
CA GLN A 212 1.30 9.81 40.81
C GLN A 212 -0.18 9.86 41.19
N ALA A 213 -0.77 8.72 41.56
CA ALA A 213 -2.15 8.66 42.03
C ALA A 213 -2.33 9.43 43.35
N ALA A 214 -1.38 9.29 44.28
CA ALA A 214 -1.38 10.01 45.55
C ALA A 214 -1.25 11.53 45.34
N ARG A 215 -0.31 11.98 44.49
CA ARG A 215 -0.16 13.41 44.12
C ARG A 215 -1.39 13.97 43.40
N GLY A 216 -2.03 13.18 42.54
CA GLY A 216 -3.28 13.54 41.87
C GLY A 216 -4.48 13.65 42.81
N SER A 217 -4.49 12.88 43.90
CA SER A 217 -5.53 12.96 44.94
C SER A 217 -5.37 14.18 45.86
N LEU A 218 -4.13 14.54 46.20
CA LEU A 218 -3.81 15.71 47.03
C LEU A 218 -4.08 17.05 46.31
N GLY A 219 -3.95 17.09 44.99
CA GLY A 219 -4.29 18.26 44.18
C GLY A 219 -5.78 18.61 44.11
N ARG A 220 -6.69 17.71 44.51
CA ARG A 220 -8.15 17.98 44.61
C ARG A 220 -8.60 18.46 45.98
N ALA A 221 -7.73 18.43 46.98
CA ALA A 221 -8.07 18.72 48.38
C ALA A 221 -7.57 20.10 48.85
N GLN A 222 -7.41 21.09 47.96
CA GLN A 222 -7.37 22.48 48.40
C GLN A 222 -8.81 23.01 48.51
N PRO A 223 -9.32 23.31 49.73
CA PRO A 223 -10.54 24.06 49.85
C PRO A 223 -10.29 25.47 49.31
N SER A 224 -11.18 25.95 48.44
CA SER A 224 -11.22 27.35 48.01
C SER A 224 -11.27 28.24 49.26
N PRO A 225 -10.30 29.14 49.49
CA PRO A 225 -10.40 30.08 50.59
C PRO A 225 -11.40 31.17 50.19
N GLY A 226 -12.59 31.11 50.78
CA GLY A 226 -13.49 32.25 50.98
C GLY A 226 -14.22 32.80 49.75
N GLU A 227 -15.53 32.56 49.70
CA GLU A 227 -16.54 33.58 49.36
C GLU A 227 -17.69 33.48 50.36
#